data_AF-A0A6N4TG75-F1
#
_entry.id   AF-A0A6N4TG75-F1
#
_cell.length_a   1.000
_cell.length_b   1.000
_cell.length_c   1.000
_cell.angle_alpha   90.00
_cell.angle_beta   90.00
_cell.angle_gamma   90.00
#
_symmetry.space_group_name_H-M   'P 1'
#
loop_
_entity.id
_entity.type
_entity.pdbx_description
1 polymer ?
#
loop_
_entity_poly.entity_id
_entity_poly.type
_entity_poly.pdbx_seq_one_letter_code
_entity_poly.pdbx_strand_id
1 'polypeptide(L)' 'MKKILFGILVTLTFISTGTIQAKAIENNNQISTYKDVKEWRYKIMNGRLYKRLFNLSKEKWETDWILVQ' A
#
# COMPACT_ATOMS: atom_id res chain seq x y z
N MET A 1 77.33 1.60 23.87
CA MET A 1 76.47 1.78 25.05
C MET A 1 75.39 2.81 24.72
N LYS A 2 74.11 2.41 24.82
CA LYS A 2 72.90 3.17 25.18
C LYS A 2 73.00 4.71 25.00
N LYS A 3 72.16 5.32 24.17
CA LYS A 3 70.83 5.80 24.60
C LYS A 3 69.87 5.89 23.42
N ILE A 4 68.92 4.96 23.38
CA ILE A 4 67.68 5.02 22.61
C ILE A 4 66.73 5.93 23.39
N LEU A 5 66.13 6.94 22.76
CA LEU A 5 64.68 7.18 22.73
C LEU A 5 64.37 8.45 21.90
N PHE A 6 64.21 8.32 20.58
CA PHE A 6 63.49 9.34 19.82
C PHE A 6 62.00 9.08 20.03
N GLY A 7 61.36 9.93 20.82
CA GLY A 7 59.93 9.87 21.08
C GLY A 7 59.13 10.15 19.81
N ILE A 8 58.61 9.08 19.20
CA ILE A 8 57.60 9.20 18.15
C ILE A 8 56.28 9.54 18.84
N LEU A 9 55.89 10.82 18.75
CA LEU A 9 54.56 11.29 19.13
C LEU A 9 53.54 10.72 18.13
N VAL A 10 53.05 9.51 18.39
CA VAL A 10 51.93 8.92 17.64
C VAL A 10 50.68 9.68 18.05
N THR A 11 50.28 10.66 17.24
CA THR A 11 48.97 11.30 17.38
C THR A 11 47.92 10.33 16.84
N LEU A 12 47.13 9.75 17.74
CA LEU A 12 45.94 8.98 17.36
C LEU A 12 44.94 9.94 16.70
N THR A 13 44.89 9.94 15.38
CA THR A 13 43.77 10.54 14.66
C THR A 13 42.57 9.60 14.77
N PHE A 14 41.62 9.92 15.65
CA PHE A 14 40.31 9.30 15.66
C PHE A 14 39.54 9.76 14.42
N ILE A 15 39.53 8.92 13.38
CA ILE A 15 38.64 9.14 12.23
C ILE A 15 37.25 8.75 12.68
N SER A 16 36.44 9.75 13.06
CA SER A 16 35.01 9.57 13.29
C SER A 16 34.36 9.21 11.96
N THR A 17 34.10 7.92 11.74
CA THR A 17 33.27 7.47 10.63
C THR A 17 31.82 7.78 10.97
N GLY A 18 31.31 8.90 10.48
CA GLY A 18 29.88 9.20 10.55
C GLY A 18 29.10 8.09 9.86
N THR A 19 28.20 7.43 10.58
CA THR A 19 27.30 6.44 9.99
C THR A 19 26.30 7.17 9.10
N ILE A 20 26.35 6.89 7.79
CA ILE A 20 25.32 7.37 6.87
C ILE A 20 24.10 6.48 7.09
N GLN A 21 23.09 7.01 7.79
CA GLN A 21 21.82 6.32 7.97
C GLN A 21 21.02 6.46 6.68
N ALA A 22 20.91 5.36 5.91
CA ALA A 22 20.10 5.33 4.71
C ALA A 22 18.64 5.62 5.09
N LYS A 23 18.10 6.74 4.60
CA LYS A 23 16.67 7.05 4.78
C LYS A 23 15.89 6.18 3.81
N ALA A 24 15.13 5.22 4.33
CA ALA A 24 14.19 4.47 3.50
C ALA A 24 13.22 5.48 2.87
N ILE A 25 13.20 5.53 1.54
CA ILE A 25 12.16 6.24 0.81
C ILE A 25 10.92 5.35 0.94
N GLU A 26 10.05 5.66 1.90
CA GLU A 26 8.72 5.08 1.93
C GLU A 26 8.00 5.53 0.67
N ASN A 27 7.99 4.68 -0.35
CA ASN A 27 7.08 4.80 -1.47
C ASN A 27 5.68 4.59 -0.91
N ASN A 28 5.05 5.65 -0.43
CA ASN A 28 3.64 5.68 -0.05
C ASN A 28 2.75 5.64 -1.30
N ASN A 29 3.02 4.68 -2.18
CA ASN A 29 2.10 4.28 -3.22
C ASN A 29 0.99 3.49 -2.52
N GLN A 30 0.06 4.22 -1.93
CA GLN A 30 -1.13 3.67 -1.32
C GLN A 30 -1.95 2.99 -2.42
N ILE A 31 -1.75 1.69 -2.60
CA ILE A 31 -2.53 0.86 -3.52
C ILE A 31 -3.95 0.85 -2.97
N SER A 32 -4.85 1.56 -3.65
CA SER A 32 -6.28 1.54 -3.32
C SER A 32 -6.99 0.50 -4.18
N THR A 33 -7.90 -0.25 -3.57
CA THR A 33 -8.77 -1.16 -4.32
C THR A 33 -9.68 -0.34 -5.23
N TYR A 34 -9.78 -0.75 -6.50
CA TYR A 34 -10.76 -0.15 -7.42
C TYR A 34 -12.17 -0.30 -6.83
N LYS A 35 -13.01 0.72 -7.06
CA LYS A 35 -14.42 0.65 -6.67
C LYS A 35 -15.11 -0.47 -7.45
N ASP A 36 -15.97 -1.23 -6.76
CA ASP A 36 -16.81 -2.24 -7.39
C ASP A 36 -17.68 -1.60 -8.49
N VAL A 37 -17.75 -2.26 -9.65
CA VAL A 37 -18.66 -1.90 -10.74
C VAL A 37 -20.01 -2.58 -10.48
N LYS A 38 -21.08 -1.80 -10.42
CA LYS A 38 -22.43 -2.28 -10.12
C LYS A 38 -23.44 -1.79 -11.15
N GLU A 39 -24.41 -2.62 -11.47
CA GLU A 39 -25.48 -2.30 -12.41
C GLU A 39 -26.85 -2.79 -11.94
N TRP A 40 -27.90 -2.08 -12.36
CA TRP A 40 -29.27 -2.53 -12.16
C TRP A 40 -29.69 -3.44 -13.31
N ARG A 41 -30.17 -4.64 -12.96
CA ARG A 41 -30.79 -5.55 -13.92
C ARG A 41 -32.29 -5.59 -13.69
N TYR A 42 -33.05 -5.66 -14.78
CA TYR A 42 -34.51 -5.56 -14.77
C TYR A 42 -35.14 -6.87 -15.21
N LYS A 43 -36.30 -7.20 -14.65
CA LYS A 43 -37.08 -8.38 -15.01
C LYS A 43 -38.57 -8.14 -14.79
N ILE A 44 -39.40 -8.65 -15.69
CA ILE A 44 -40.85 -8.70 -15.50
C ILE A 44 -41.20 -10.04 -14.83
N MET A 45 -41.91 -9.99 -13.70
CA MET A 45 -42.40 -11.16 -12.95
C MET A 45 -43.87 -10.92 -12.59
N ASN A 46 -44.77 -11.82 -13.00
CA ASN A 46 -46.22 -11.71 -12.74
C ASN A 46 -46.81 -10.35 -13.18
N GLY A 47 -46.42 -9.87 -14.36
CA GLY A 47 -46.89 -8.59 -14.92
C GLY A 47 -46.31 -7.33 -14.27
N ARG A 48 -45.44 -7.48 -13.26
CA ARG A 48 -44.80 -6.37 -12.55
C ARG A 48 -43.32 -6.27 -12.89
N LEU A 49 -42.80 -5.04 -12.97
CA LEU A 49 -41.40 -4.75 -13.25
C LEU A 49 -40.61 -4.75 -11.94
N TYR A 50 -39.52 -5.51 -11.91
CA TYR A 50 -38.58 -5.54 -10.79
C TYR A 50 -37.17 -5.15 -11.24
N LYS A 51 -36.38 -4.65 -10.29
CA LYS A 51 -34.94 -4.42 -10.46
C LYS A 51 -34.13 -5.10 -9.35
N ARG A 52 -32.91 -5.55 -9.65
CA ARG A 52 -31.97 -6.16 -8.69
C ARG A 52 -30.57 -5.66 -8.96
N LEU A 53 -29.80 -5.35 -7.92
CA LEU A 53 -28.44 -4.81 -8.05
C LEU A 53 -27.44 -5.96 -8.23
N PHE A 54 -26.74 -5.98 -9.36
CA PHE A 54 -25.66 -6.93 -9.64
C PHE A 54 -24.30 -6.26 -9.48
N ASN A 55 -23.40 -6.90 -8.74
CA ASN A 55 -22.01 -6.48 -8.61
C ASN A 55 -21.16 -7.27 -9.62
N LEU A 56 -20.71 -6.58 -10.67
CA LEU A 56 -19.89 -7.17 -11.73
C LEU A 56 -18.49 -7.54 -11.22
N SER A 57 -17.94 -6.75 -10.30
CA SER A 57 -16.62 -7.00 -9.72
C SER A 57 -16.58 -8.23 -8.81
N LYS A 58 -17.73 -8.67 -8.29
CA LYS A 58 -17.85 -9.80 -7.35
C LYS A 58 -18.77 -10.92 -7.86
N GLU A 59 -19.27 -10.78 -9.09
CA GLU A 59 -20.20 -11.71 -9.75
C GLU A 59 -21.39 -12.16 -8.89
N LYS A 60 -21.95 -11.24 -8.08
CA LYS A 60 -23.01 -11.57 -7.12
C LYS A 60 -24.13 -10.54 -7.07
N TRP A 61 -25.30 -10.99 -6.63
CA TRP A 61 -26.42 -10.11 -6.30
C TRP A 61 -26.21 -9.47 -4.92
N GLU A 62 -26.36 -8.15 -4.84
CA GLU A 62 -26.21 -7.40 -3.58
C GLU A 62 -27.55 -7.06 -2.92
N THR A 63 -28.66 -7.23 -3.65
CA THR A 63 -30.02 -6.99 -3.17
C THR A 63 -30.95 -8.11 -3.61
N ASP A 64 -32.14 -8.18 -3.02
CA ASP A 64 -33.27 -8.92 -3.59
C ASP A 64 -33.91 -8.15 -4.76
N TRP A 65 -34.90 -8.77 -5.41
CA TRP A 65 -35.72 -8.11 -6.41
C TRP A 65 -36.60 -7.05 -5.74
N ILE A 66 -36.47 -5.82 -6.22
CA ILE A 66 -37.20 -4.64 -5.74
C ILE A 66 -38.28 -4.31 -6.78
N LEU A 67 -39.53 -4.23 -6.34
CA LEU A 67 -40.65 -3.83 -7.20
C LEU A 67 -40.46 -2.38 -7.67
N VAL A 68 -40.66 -2.16 -8.96
CA VAL A 68 -40.63 -0.85 -9.62
C VAL A 68 -42.04 -0.41 -10.00
N GLN A 69 -42.82 -1.32 -10.61
CA GLN A 69 -44.19 -1.09 -11.06
C GLN A 69 -44.99 -2.39 -11.03
#